data_AF-A0A968YB99-F1
#
_entry.id   AF-A0A968YB99-F1
#
_cell.length_a   1.000
_cell.length_b   1.000
_cell.length_c   1.000
_cell.angle_alpha   90.00
_cell.angle_beta   90.00
_cell.angle_gamma   90.00
#
_symmetry.space_group_name_H-M   'P 1'
#
loop_
_entity.id
_entity.type
_entity.pdbx_description
1 polymer ?
#
loop_
_entity_poly.entity_id
_entity_poly.type
_entity_poly.pdbx_seq_one_letter_code
_entity_poly.pdbx_strand_id
1 'polypeptide(L)' 'MALEPCRVCGTLNSTESEICLSCEFPTKGRRRPAIFQWAAVGVVMILAIPLFMVLFHQVKPKSPPQLPTSSSAQRILNR' A
#
# COMPACT_ATOMS: atom_id res chain seq x y z
N MET A 1 -35.20 -24.60 -11.49
CA MET A 1 -35.20 -23.14 -11.22
C MET A 1 -35.79 -22.94 -9.84
N ALA A 2 -34.97 -22.59 -8.83
CA ALA A 2 -35.46 -22.29 -7.49
C ALA A 2 -35.50 -20.76 -7.32
N LEU A 3 -36.61 -20.24 -6.81
CA LEU A 3 -36.76 -18.83 -6.47
C LEU A 3 -36.69 -18.69 -4.95
N GLU A 4 -35.88 -17.76 -4.48
CA GLU A 4 -35.74 -17.45 -3.06
C GLU A 4 -36.19 -16.00 -2.80
N PRO A 5 -36.85 -15.73 -1.66
CA PRO A 5 -37.26 -14.37 -1.32
C PRO A 5 -36.02 -13.51 -1.01
N CYS A 6 -35.95 -12.32 -1.60
CA CYS A 6 -34.92 -11.33 -1.31
C CYS A 6 -35.10 -10.81 0.13
N ARG A 7 -34.02 -10.81 0.92
CA ARG A 7 -34.06 -10.37 2.34
C ARG A 7 -34.33 -8.87 2.52
N VAL A 8 -34.27 -8.09 1.45
CA VAL A 8 -34.43 -6.63 1.49
C VAL A 8 -35.83 -6.20 1.09
N CYS A 9 -36.29 -6.63 -0.10
CA CYS A 9 -37.58 -6.23 -0.66
C CYS A 9 -38.65 -7.33 -0.58
N GLY A 10 -38.31 -8.55 -0.15
CA GLY A 10 -39.25 -9.67 -0.06
C GLY A 10 -39.67 -10.28 -1.40
N THR A 11 -39.24 -9.74 -2.54
CA THR A 11 -39.59 -10.27 -3.85
C THR A 11 -38.89 -11.58 -4.14
N LEU A 12 -39.53 -12.47 -4.90
CA LEU A 12 -38.93 -13.72 -5.35
C LEU A 12 -37.84 -13.43 -6.38
N ASN A 13 -36.62 -13.87 -6.09
CA ASN A 13 -35.45 -13.67 -6.94
C ASN A 13 -34.84 -15.02 -7.33
N SER A 14 -34.19 -15.08 -8.49
CA SER A 14 -33.49 -16.28 -8.93
C SER A 14 -32.23 -16.52 -8.10
N THR A 15 -32.01 -17.76 -7.67
CA THR A 15 -30.81 -18.15 -6.90
C THR A 15 -29.49 -18.04 -7.69
N GLU A 16 -29.58 -17.99 -9.01
CA GLU A 16 -28.44 -17.82 -9.92
C GLU A 16 -28.01 -16.36 -10.12
N SER A 17 -28.83 -15.40 -9.68
CA SER A 17 -28.53 -13.98 -9.87
C SER A 17 -27.70 -13.39 -8.72
N GLU A 18 -26.62 -12.68 -9.06
CA GLU A 18 -25.72 -12.04 -8.09
C GLU A 18 -26.32 -10.78 -7.43
N ILE A 19 -27.34 -10.21 -8.06
CA ILE A 19 -28.11 -9.05 -7.61
C ILE A 19 -29.60 -9.40 -7.60
N CYS A 20 -30.38 -8.77 -6.72
CA CYS A 20 -31.82 -8.89 -6.77
C CYS A 20 -32.36 -8.13 -7.98
N LEU A 21 -33.12 -8.80 -8.84
CA LEU A 21 -33.66 -8.21 -10.07
C LEU A 21 -34.74 -7.14 -9.81
N SER A 22 -35.25 -7.02 -8.58
CA SER A 22 -36.30 -6.03 -8.24
C SER A 22 -35.75 -4.79 -7.53
N CYS A 23 -34.75 -4.95 -6.66
CA CYS A 23 -34.24 -3.85 -5.84
C CYS A 23 -32.73 -3.60 -6.01
N GLU A 24 -32.10 -4.30 -6.96
CA GLU A 24 -30.66 -4.24 -7.30
C GLU A 24 -29.72 -4.49 -6.12
N PHE A 25 -30.27 -4.96 -5.00
CA PHE A 25 -29.50 -5.22 -3.80
C PHE A 25 -28.69 -6.51 -3.97
N PRO A 26 -27.40 -6.54 -3.60
CA PRO A 26 -26.58 -7.73 -3.72
C PRO A 26 -27.11 -8.85 -2.82
N THR A 27 -27.55 -9.96 -3.42
CA THR A 27 -28.14 -11.11 -2.71
C THR A 27 -27.09 -11.95 -1.99
N LYS A 28 -25.92 -12.07 -2.60
CA LYS A 28 -24.68 -12.53 -1.97
C LYS A 28 -23.82 -11.29 -1.76
N GLY A 29 -23.63 -10.90 -0.50
CA GLY A 29 -22.84 -9.73 -0.11
C GLY A 29 -21.56 -9.62 -0.96
N ARG A 30 -21.28 -8.40 -1.43
CA ARG A 30 -20.28 -8.11 -2.47
C ARG A 30 -18.91 -8.69 -2.10
N ARG A 31 -18.66 -9.95 -2.48
CA ARG A 31 -17.33 -10.57 -2.44
C ARG A 31 -16.51 -9.84 -3.49
N ARG A 32 -15.91 -8.71 -3.12
CA ARG A 32 -14.77 -8.20 -3.88
C ARG A 32 -13.72 -9.32 -3.75
N PRO A 33 -13.36 -10.03 -4.84
CA PRO A 33 -12.41 -11.12 -4.70
C PRO A 33 -11.12 -10.56 -4.12
N ALA A 34 -10.49 -11.32 -3.21
CA ALA A 34 -9.32 -10.89 -2.44
C ALA A 34 -8.18 -10.35 -3.35
N ILE A 35 -8.14 -10.79 -4.61
CA ILE A 35 -7.24 -10.30 -5.65
C ILE A 35 -7.29 -8.78 -5.78
N PHE A 36 -8.47 -8.14 -5.76
CA PHE A 36 -8.56 -6.68 -5.84
C PHE A 36 -8.06 -5.98 -4.57
N GLN A 37 -8.19 -6.63 -3.41
CA GLN A 37 -7.65 -6.10 -2.16
C GLN A 37 -6.12 -6.15 -2.18
N TRP A 38 -5.55 -7.28 -2.58
CA TRP A 38 -4.10 -7.44 -2.72
C TRP A 38 -3.52 -6.54 -3.82
N ALA A 39 -4.23 -6.35 -4.93
CA ALA A 39 -3.83 -5.41 -5.98
C ALA A 39 -3.77 -3.97 -5.46
N ALA A 40 -4.78 -3.53 -4.70
CA ALA A 40 -4.78 -2.20 -4.08
C ALA A 40 -3.59 -2.02 -3.11
N VAL A 41 -3.30 -3.03 -2.28
CA VAL A 41 -2.14 -3.01 -1.39
C VAL A 41 -0.83 -2.92 -2.19
N GLY A 42 -0.69 -3.70 -3.26
CA GLY A 42 0.49 -3.67 -4.12
C GLY A 42 0.74 -2.28 -4.74
N VAL A 43 -0.31 -1.63 -5.25
CA VAL A 43 -0.21 -0.27 -5.82
C VAL A 43 0.24 0.74 -4.76
N VAL A 44 -0.35 0.69 -3.56
CA VAL A 44 0.04 1.58 -2.46
C VAL A 44 1.50 1.38 -2.06
N MET A 45 1.96 0.12 -1.97
CA MET A 45 3.35 -0.17 -1.61
C MET A 45 4.34 0.38 -2.64
N ILE A 46 4.07 0.22 -3.94
CA ILE A 46 4.94 0.76 -5.01
C ILE A 46 5.07 2.29 -4.91
N LEU A 47 3.98 2.98 -4.58
CA LEU A 47 3.99 4.44 -4.40
C LEU A 47 4.62 4.87 -3.07
N ALA A 48 4.49 4.07 -2.02
CA ALA A 48 5.01 4.39 -0.70
C ALA A 48 6.54 4.21 -0.59
N ILE A 49 7.12 3.20 -1.24
CA ILE A 49 8.56 2.90 -1.22
C ILE A 49 9.44 4.14 -1.54
N PRO A 50 9.24 4.86 -2.65
CA PRO A 50 10.06 6.04 -2.95
C PRO A 50 9.87 7.15 -1.90
N LEU A 51 8.66 7.31 -1.37
CA LEU A 51 8.37 8.28 -0.32
C LEU A 51 9.18 7.98 0.96
N PHE A 52 9.23 6.72 1.37
CA PHE A 52 10.03 6.28 2.51
C PHE A 52 11.54 6.46 2.25
N MET A 53 12.03 6.14 1.05
CA MET A 53 13.45 6.32 0.70
C MET A 53 13.90 7.79 0.83
N VAL A 54 13.07 8.73 0.37
CA VAL A 54 13.33 10.17 0.53
C VAL A 54 13.36 10.55 2.01
N LEU A 55 12.40 10.06 2.79
CA LEU A 55 12.35 10.31 4.24
C LEU A 55 13.64 9.83 4.92
N PHE A 56 14.08 8.60 4.66
CA PHE A 56 15.30 8.02 5.23
C PHE A 56 16.57 8.76 4.79
N HIS A 57 16.64 9.25 3.55
CA HIS A 57 17.78 10.01 3.07
C HIS A 57 17.95 11.36 3.79
N GLN A 58 16.84 12.00 4.19
CA GLN A 58 16.87 13.26 4.93
C GLN A 58 17.32 13.09 6.38
N VAL A 59 17.18 11.89 6.97
CA VAL A 59 17.59 11.63 8.35
C VAL A 59 19.01 11.07 8.48
N LYS A 60 19.79 10.95 7.39
CA LYS A 60 21.21 10.58 7.51
C LYS A 60 21.94 11.71 8.25
N PRO A 61 22.42 11.50 9.50
CA PRO A 61 23.26 12.49 10.14
C PRO A 61 24.51 12.65 9.27
N LYS A 62 24.78 13.90 8.89
CA LYS A 62 26.00 14.27 8.16
C LYS A 62 27.18 13.76 8.99
N SER A 63 27.85 12.71 8.52
CA SER A 63 29.10 12.26 9.12
C SER A 63 30.03 13.48 9.21
N PRO A 64 30.59 13.79 10.40
CA PRO A 64 31.40 14.99 10.55
C PRO A 64 32.54 14.95 9.52
N PRO A 65 32.84 16.08 8.86
CA PRO A 65 33.90 16.13 7.86
C PRO A 65 35.20 15.63 8.51
N GLN A 66 35.78 14.56 7.96
CA GLN A 66 37.12 14.15 8.32
C GLN A 66 38.06 15.28 7.90
N LEU A 67 38.57 16.00 8.90
CA LEU A 67 39.57 17.03 8.74
C LEU A 67 40.78 16.40 8.01
N PRO A 68 41.31 17.00 6.93
CA PRO A 68 42.52 16.49 6.32
C PRO A 68 43.66 16.70 7.34
N THR A 69 44.09 15.62 7.99
CA THR A 69 45.33 15.60 8.76
C THR A 69 46.47 15.88 7.79
N SER A 70 46.84 17.16 7.69
CA SER A 70 48.03 17.62 6.97
C SER A 70 49.27 17.11 7.69
N SER A 71 49.69 15.89 7.32
CA SER A 71 50.96 15.27 7.69
C SER A 71 52.13 15.94 6.95
N SER A 72 52.29 17.25 7.16
CA SER A 72 53.41 18.02 6.61
C SER A 72 53.96 19.09 7.57
N ALA A 73 53.25 19.44 8.65
CA ALA A 73 53.74 20.40 9.64
C ALA A 73 54.74 19.80 10.66
N GLN A 74 54.79 18.47 10.83
CA GLN A 74 55.59 17.85 11.89
C GLN A 74 57.06 17.62 11.50
N ARG A 75 57.46 17.90 10.25
CA ARG A 75 58.83 17.67 9.77
C ARG A 75 59.73 18.92 9.82
N ILE A 76 59.20 20.10 10.17
CA ILE A 76 59.97 21.36 10.23
C ILE A 76 60.46 21.69 11.65
N LEU A 77 59.87 21.11 12.69
CA LEU A 77 60.29 21.33 14.09
C LEU A 77 61.31 20.28 14.59
N ASN A 78 62.06 19.64 13.70
CA ASN A 78 63.11 18.70 14.12
C ASN A 78 64.38 18.82 13.25
N ARG A 79 64.65 20.03 12.74
CA ARG A 79 65.89 20.34 12.02
C ARG A 79 66.53 21.61 12.57
#